data_AF-A0A964QQ07-F1
#
_entry.id   AF-A0A964QQ07-F1
#
_cell.length_a   1.000
_cell.length_b   1.000
_cell.length_c   1.000
_cell.angle_alpha   90.00
_cell.angle_beta   90.00
_cell.angle_gamma   90.00
#
_symmetry.space_group_name_H-M   'P 1'
#
loop_
_entity.id
_entity.type
_entity.pdbx_description
1 polymer ?
#
loop_
_entity_poly.entity_id
_entity_poly.type
_entity_poly.pdbx_seq_one_letter_code
_entity_poly.pdbx_strand_id
1 'polypeptide(L)'
;MNNLMLQHFDDDLRSADVSSWMSNRDLVSLILDVVQTIESPKLDPNPAVDFNGILRPRMMVTVLSYCYATGMYSSQEIESAIVKNETVRYLCARTYPTWQDLLRFRRQHKELIHEALSKVLQTAYDFRLWLAASPDPECRVCEMPSGTQHEASATINVSEIAHHRIKSAVFLDSVMLDD
;
A
#
# COMPACT_ATOMS: atom_id res chain seq x y z
N MET A 1 12.50 24.51 2.94
CA MET A 1 11.74 23.85 1.86
C MET A 1 10.87 24.90 1.17
N ASN A 2 10.88 25.02 -0.17
CA ASN A 2 10.09 26.03 -0.90
C ASN A 2 8.74 25.45 -1.39
N ASN A 3 7.72 26.30 -1.58
CA ASN A 3 6.35 25.89 -1.94
C ASN A 3 6.26 25.04 -3.23
N LEU A 4 7.08 25.36 -4.25
CA LEU A 4 7.14 24.60 -5.50
C LEU A 4 7.65 23.15 -5.34
N MET A 5 8.57 22.92 -4.41
CA MET A 5 9.10 21.57 -4.13
C MET A 5 8.05 20.72 -3.41
N LEU A 6 7.31 21.31 -2.47
CA LEU A 6 6.21 20.64 -1.77
C LEU A 6 5.07 20.27 -2.73
N GLN A 7 4.73 21.16 -3.68
CA GLN A 7 3.74 20.85 -4.72
C GLN A 7 4.15 19.65 -5.57
N HIS A 8 5.43 19.56 -5.96
CA HIS A 8 5.91 18.41 -6.73
C HIS A 8 5.79 17.09 -5.94
N PHE A 9 6.10 17.09 -4.64
CA PHE A 9 5.92 15.90 -3.81
C PHE A 9 4.46 15.53 -3.59
N ASP A 10 3.59 16.54 -3.47
CA ASP A 10 2.16 16.29 -3.40
C ASP A 10 1.64 15.66 -4.71
N ASP A 11 2.15 16.09 -5.87
CA ASP A 11 1.82 15.51 -7.18
C ASP A 11 2.38 14.09 -7.33
N ASP A 12 3.60 13.83 -6.84
CA ASP A 12 4.22 12.51 -6.79
C ASP A 12 3.39 11.51 -5.95
N LEU A 13 2.76 11.96 -4.86
CA LEU A 13 1.89 11.11 -4.02
C LEU A 13 0.45 11.00 -4.57
N ARG A 14 -0.04 12.05 -5.24
CA ARG A 14 -1.30 12.02 -5.99
C ARG A 14 -1.21 11.10 -7.21
N SER A 15 -0.02 10.97 -7.80
CA SER A 15 0.26 9.91 -8.75
C SER A 15 -0.04 8.57 -8.08
N ALA A 16 -0.79 7.73 -8.79
CA ALA A 16 -1.15 6.40 -8.35
C ALA A 16 0.07 5.52 -8.07
N ASP A 17 1.23 5.86 -8.63
CA ASP A 17 2.43 5.02 -8.65
C ASP A 17 3.59 5.61 -7.84
N VAL A 18 3.70 5.16 -6.59
CA VAL A 18 4.82 5.47 -5.68
C VAL A 18 6.14 4.87 -6.17
N SER A 19 6.11 3.81 -6.99
CA SER A 19 7.34 3.18 -7.50
C SER A 19 8.08 4.03 -8.53
N SER A 20 7.46 5.11 -9.02
CA SER A 20 8.08 6.08 -9.92
C SER A 20 9.19 6.91 -9.26
N TRP A 21 9.18 7.04 -7.92
CA TRP A 21 10.15 7.84 -7.16
C TRP A 21 10.70 7.14 -5.92
N MET A 22 10.16 5.99 -5.53
CA MET A 22 10.68 5.11 -4.48
C MET A 22 11.03 3.73 -5.07
N SER A 23 12.18 3.16 -4.67
CA SER A 23 12.54 1.83 -5.14
C SER A 23 11.54 0.77 -4.65
N ASN A 24 11.29 -0.27 -5.46
CA ASN A 24 10.43 -1.38 -5.05
C ASN A 24 10.90 -2.05 -3.75
N ARG A 25 12.21 -2.11 -3.52
CA ARG A 25 12.80 -2.69 -2.31
C ARG A 25 12.43 -1.88 -1.07
N ASP A 26 12.57 -0.56 -1.14
CA ASP A 26 12.25 0.33 -0.02
C ASP A 26 10.75 0.38 0.23
N LEU A 27 9.93 0.40 -0.83
CA LEU A 27 8.48 0.34 -0.71
C LEU A 27 8.02 -0.97 -0.04
N VAL A 28 8.61 -2.11 -0.40
CA VAL A 28 8.32 -3.39 0.25
C VAL A 28 8.70 -3.35 1.73
N SER A 29 9.90 -2.86 2.06
CA SER A 29 10.33 -2.74 3.46
C SER A 29 9.37 -1.86 4.26
N LEU A 30 9.04 -0.69 3.72
CA LEU A 30 8.11 0.27 4.31
C LEU A 30 6.75 -0.37 4.61
N ILE A 31 6.17 -1.06 3.63
CA ILE A 31 4.86 -1.68 3.78
C ILE A 31 4.90 -2.79 4.83
N LEU A 32 5.94 -3.63 4.81
CA LEU A 32 6.10 -4.69 5.80
C LEU A 32 6.19 -4.11 7.21
N ASP A 33 6.94 -3.03 7.41
CA ASP A 33 7.08 -2.37 8.70
C ASP A 33 5.76 -1.73 9.15
N VAL A 34 5.08 -1.01 8.26
CA VAL A 34 3.77 -0.40 8.55
C VAL A 34 2.73 -1.46 8.91
N VAL A 35 2.60 -2.53 8.12
CA VAL A 35 1.60 -3.59 8.37
C VAL A 35 1.91 -4.32 9.69
N GLN A 36 3.18 -4.48 10.06
CA GLN A 36 3.56 -5.04 11.36
C GLN A 36 3.08 -4.18 12.54
N THR A 37 3.02 -2.85 12.40
CA THR A 37 2.56 -1.94 13.45
C THR A 37 1.05 -1.93 13.68
N ILE A 38 0.26 -2.54 12.79
CA ILE A 38 -1.19 -2.58 12.93
C ILE A 38 -1.58 -3.68 13.92
N GLU A 39 -2.10 -3.24 15.07
CA GLU A 39 -2.68 -4.09 16.11
C GLU A 39 -4.19 -4.23 15.86
N SER A 40 -4.59 -5.33 15.23
CA SER A 40 -6.00 -5.63 14.99
C SER A 40 -6.24 -7.12 15.12
N PRO A 41 -7.24 -7.57 15.91
CA PRO A 41 -7.61 -8.99 15.97
C PRO A 41 -8.04 -9.56 14.61
N LYS A 42 -8.44 -8.69 13.66
CA LYS A 42 -8.78 -9.07 12.28
C LYS A 42 -7.56 -9.49 11.45
N LEU A 43 -6.34 -9.24 11.96
CA LEU A 43 -5.10 -9.67 11.34
C LEU A 43 -4.63 -11.05 11.82
N ASP A 44 -5.23 -11.56 12.90
CA ASP A 44 -4.94 -12.88 13.42
C ASP A 44 -5.64 -13.94 12.56
N PRO A 45 -4.94 -15.04 12.19
CA PRO A 45 -5.55 -16.09 11.37
C PRO A 45 -6.80 -16.68 12.04
N ASN A 46 -7.93 -16.60 11.36
CA ASN A 46 -9.18 -17.21 11.77
C ASN A 46 -9.60 -18.28 10.73
N PRO A 47 -9.37 -19.58 11.00
CA PRO A 47 -9.67 -20.65 10.04
C PRO A 47 -11.15 -20.73 9.60
N ALA A 48 -12.07 -20.19 10.40
CA ALA A 48 -13.50 -20.17 10.08
C ALA A 48 -13.88 -19.09 9.04
N VAL A 49 -13.03 -18.08 8.86
CA VAL A 49 -13.28 -16.92 7.98
C VAL A 49 -12.24 -16.84 6.86
N ASP A 50 -11.00 -17.22 7.15
CA ASP A 50 -9.82 -17.00 6.32
C ASP A 50 -9.49 -18.23 5.47
N PHE A 51 -10.31 -18.56 4.48
CA PHE A 51 -9.98 -19.56 3.45
C PHE A 51 -9.30 -20.84 4.00
N ASN A 52 -9.91 -21.45 5.03
CA ASN A 52 -9.38 -22.61 5.76
C ASN A 52 -7.98 -22.43 6.39
N GLY A 53 -7.61 -21.21 6.76
CA GLY A 53 -6.30 -20.85 7.34
C GLY A 53 -5.17 -20.71 6.31
N ILE A 54 -5.47 -20.79 5.01
CA ILE A 54 -4.46 -20.74 3.93
C ILE A 54 -4.01 -19.29 3.68
N LEU A 55 -4.97 -18.36 3.61
CA LEU A 55 -4.71 -16.94 3.37
C LEU A 55 -4.53 -16.20 4.69
N ARG A 56 -3.31 -15.69 4.93
CA ARG A 56 -3.01 -14.91 6.13
C ARG A 56 -3.48 -13.46 5.93
N PRO A 57 -4.33 -12.89 6.80
CA PRO A 57 -4.80 -11.52 6.64
C PRO A 57 -3.69 -10.48 6.52
N ARG A 58 -2.61 -10.60 7.30
CA ARG A 58 -1.42 -9.72 7.18
C ARG A 58 -0.82 -9.73 5.77
N MET A 59 -0.67 -10.91 5.17
CA MET A 59 -0.16 -11.04 3.80
C MET A 59 -1.09 -10.37 2.79
N MET A 60 -2.40 -10.59 2.92
CA MET A 60 -3.41 -9.98 2.04
C MET A 60 -3.38 -8.45 2.11
N VAL A 61 -3.28 -7.88 3.32
CA VAL A 61 -3.15 -6.43 3.51
C VAL A 61 -1.83 -5.92 2.92
N THR A 62 -0.71 -6.62 3.11
CA THR A 62 0.58 -6.27 2.52
C THR A 62 0.52 -6.23 0.99
N VAL A 63 0.02 -7.28 0.35
CA VAL A 63 -0.09 -7.37 -1.12
C VAL A 63 -1.00 -6.26 -1.66
N LEU A 64 -2.18 -6.07 -1.07
CA LEU A 64 -3.12 -5.04 -1.50
C LEU A 64 -2.55 -3.63 -1.30
N SER A 65 -1.86 -3.38 -0.20
CA SER A 65 -1.22 -2.08 0.07
C SER A 65 -0.15 -1.77 -0.97
N TYR A 66 0.69 -2.76 -1.33
CA TYR A 66 1.69 -2.60 -2.38
C TYR A 66 1.03 -2.32 -3.73
N CYS A 67 0.07 -3.14 -4.15
CA CYS A 67 -0.60 -2.96 -5.43
C CYS A 67 -1.29 -1.59 -5.53
N TYR A 68 -1.96 -1.14 -4.47
CA TYR A 68 -2.62 0.16 -4.45
C TYR A 68 -1.64 1.32 -4.39
N ALA A 69 -0.49 1.13 -3.73
CA ALA A 69 0.60 2.11 -3.72
C ALA A 69 1.23 2.30 -5.10
N THR A 70 1.22 1.26 -5.96
CA THR A 70 1.79 1.26 -7.32
C THR A 70 0.73 1.34 -8.43
N GLY A 71 -0.51 1.68 -8.11
CA GLY A 71 -1.56 1.91 -9.12
C GLY A 71 -2.24 0.67 -9.72
N MET A 72 -1.99 -0.53 -9.21
CA MET A 72 -2.68 -1.76 -9.61
C MET A 72 -3.93 -1.96 -8.73
N TYR A 73 -5.12 -1.88 -9.31
CA TYR A 73 -6.36 -1.77 -8.52
C TYR A 73 -7.31 -2.95 -8.66
N SER A 74 -7.50 -3.47 -9.87
CA SER A 74 -8.49 -4.54 -10.10
C SER A 74 -7.98 -5.88 -9.56
N SER A 75 -8.88 -6.73 -9.07
CA SER A 75 -8.49 -8.04 -8.53
C SER A 75 -7.84 -8.93 -9.59
N GLN A 76 -8.30 -8.86 -10.84
CA GLN A 76 -7.77 -9.62 -11.97
C GLN A 76 -6.38 -9.14 -12.39
N GLU A 77 -6.16 -7.82 -12.40
CA GLU A 77 -4.84 -7.24 -12.64
C GLU A 77 -3.85 -7.72 -11.58
N ILE A 78 -4.25 -7.70 -10.31
CA ILE A 78 -3.41 -8.16 -9.20
C ILE A 78 -3.13 -9.66 -9.32
N GLU A 79 -4.13 -10.50 -9.65
CA GLU A 79 -3.91 -11.92 -9.90
C GLU A 79 -2.91 -12.17 -11.05
N SER A 80 -3.05 -11.44 -12.16
CA SER A 80 -2.08 -11.46 -13.26
C SER A 80 -0.68 -11.02 -12.79
N ALA A 81 -0.60 -10.02 -11.92
CA ALA A 81 0.66 -9.54 -11.33
C ALA A 81 1.29 -10.57 -10.38
N ILE A 82 0.52 -11.38 -9.65
CA ILE A 82 1.04 -12.48 -8.83
C ILE A 82 1.85 -13.48 -9.68
N VAL A 83 1.47 -13.66 -10.95
CA VAL A 83 2.18 -14.55 -11.88
C VAL A 83 3.38 -13.86 -12.53
N LYS A 84 3.23 -12.58 -12.90
CA LYS A 84 4.17 -11.87 -13.79
C LYS A 84 5.17 -10.97 -13.07
N ASN A 85 4.80 -10.40 -11.93
CA ASN A 85 5.59 -9.43 -11.17
C ASN A 85 6.26 -10.14 -9.98
N GLU A 86 7.59 -10.15 -9.97
CA GLU A 86 8.39 -10.82 -8.94
C GLU A 86 8.15 -10.25 -7.53
N THR A 87 7.97 -8.94 -7.41
CA THR A 87 7.69 -8.28 -6.13
C THR A 87 6.35 -8.69 -5.57
N VAL A 88 5.28 -8.64 -6.38
CA VAL A 88 3.94 -9.06 -5.96
C VAL A 88 3.95 -10.54 -5.57
N ARG A 89 4.58 -11.38 -6.39
CA ARG A 89 4.75 -12.81 -6.10
C ARG A 89 5.53 -13.08 -4.81
N TYR A 90 6.57 -12.29 -4.53
CA TYR A 90 7.34 -12.37 -3.30
C TYR A 90 6.46 -12.07 -2.08
N LEU A 91 5.68 -10.98 -2.14
CA LEU A 91 4.78 -10.57 -1.06
C LEU A 91 3.70 -11.62 -0.73
N CYS A 92 3.29 -12.42 -1.72
CA CYS A 92 2.37 -13.55 -1.52
C CYS A 92 2.90 -14.65 -0.59
N ALA A 93 4.22 -14.71 -0.32
CA ALA A 93 4.82 -15.66 0.62
C ALA A 93 4.41 -17.13 0.39
N ARG A 94 4.39 -17.56 -0.89
CA ARG A 94 3.96 -18.89 -1.38
C ARG A 94 2.46 -19.19 -1.27
N THR A 95 1.64 -18.22 -0.88
CA THR A 95 0.19 -18.32 -0.93
C THR A 95 -0.33 -17.38 -2.00
N TYR A 96 -0.82 -17.92 -3.11
CA TYR A 96 -1.22 -17.15 -4.29
C TYR A 96 -2.75 -16.98 -4.32
N PRO A 97 -3.30 -15.86 -3.81
CA PRO A 97 -4.73 -15.61 -3.86
C PRO A 97 -5.20 -15.46 -5.32
N THR A 98 -6.39 -15.98 -5.58
CA THR A 98 -7.13 -15.71 -6.82
C THR A 98 -7.76 -14.34 -6.78
N TRP A 99 -8.24 -13.84 -7.92
CA TRP A 99 -8.99 -12.58 -7.98
C TRP A 99 -10.26 -12.62 -7.10
N GLN A 100 -10.89 -13.77 -6.93
CA GLN A 100 -12.07 -13.93 -6.08
C GLN A 100 -11.72 -13.82 -4.59
N ASP A 101 -10.55 -14.34 -4.20
CA ASP A 101 -10.04 -14.24 -2.84
C ASP A 101 -9.73 -12.79 -2.48
N LEU A 102 -9.10 -12.06 -3.40
CA LEU A 102 -8.84 -10.63 -3.29
C LEU A 102 -10.15 -9.85 -3.15
N LEU A 103 -11.12 -10.06 -4.06
CA LEU A 103 -12.42 -9.38 -4.03
C LEU A 103 -13.15 -9.61 -2.69
N ARG A 104 -13.21 -10.85 -2.20
CA ARG A 104 -13.86 -11.20 -0.94
C ARG A 104 -13.17 -10.53 0.25
N PHE A 105 -11.84 -10.63 0.32
CA PHE A 105 -11.05 -10.05 1.41
C PHE A 105 -11.25 -8.53 1.48
N ARG A 106 -11.26 -7.85 0.33
CA ARG A 106 -11.49 -6.40 0.26
C ARG A 106 -12.83 -5.97 0.83
N ARG A 107 -13.89 -6.72 0.52
CA ARG A 107 -15.25 -6.44 1.04
C ARG A 107 -15.31 -6.62 2.56
N GLN A 108 -14.60 -7.59 3.10
CA GLN A 108 -14.61 -7.91 4.54
C GLN A 108 -13.68 -7.02 5.36
N HIS A 109 -12.56 -6.57 4.80
CA HIS A 109 -11.46 -5.90 5.52
C HIS A 109 -11.18 -4.48 5.02
N LYS A 110 -12.18 -3.79 4.43
CA LYS A 110 -12.02 -2.45 3.85
C LYS A 110 -11.34 -1.44 4.78
N GLU A 111 -11.80 -1.34 6.02
CA GLU A 111 -11.25 -0.39 7.00
C GLU A 111 -9.79 -0.68 7.33
N LEU A 112 -9.42 -1.97 7.39
CA LEU A 112 -8.06 -2.41 7.66
C LEU A 112 -7.11 -2.08 6.50
N ILE A 113 -7.59 -2.25 5.27
CA ILE A 113 -6.84 -1.88 4.06
C ILE A 113 -6.68 -0.36 4.00
N HIS A 114 -7.72 0.40 4.34
CA HIS A 114 -7.66 1.86 4.39
C HIS A 114 -6.66 2.37 5.43
N GLU A 115 -6.68 1.81 6.64
CA GLU A 115 -5.72 2.14 7.69
C GLU A 115 -4.28 1.84 7.23
N ALA A 116 -4.03 0.65 6.70
CA ALA A 116 -2.72 0.25 6.23
C ALA A 116 -2.22 1.14 5.09
N LEU A 117 -3.05 1.36 4.06
CA LEU A 117 -2.66 2.17 2.91
C LEU A 117 -2.43 3.64 3.30
N SER A 118 -3.25 4.20 4.19
CA SER A 118 -3.07 5.58 4.67
C SER A 118 -1.74 5.74 5.39
N LYS A 119 -1.39 4.79 6.29
CA LYS A 119 -0.09 4.78 6.98
C LYS A 119 1.07 4.60 6.00
N VAL A 120 0.95 3.69 5.02
CA VAL A 120 1.96 3.47 3.97
C VAL A 120 2.23 4.75 3.18
N LEU A 121 1.18 5.41 2.69
CA LEU A 121 1.31 6.63 1.90
C LEU A 121 1.87 7.79 2.74
N GLN A 122 1.50 7.88 4.02
CA GLN A 122 2.02 8.89 4.93
C GLN A 122 3.52 8.68 5.16
N THR A 123 3.94 7.48 5.54
CA THR A 123 5.37 7.16 5.75
C THR A 123 6.19 7.36 4.47
N ALA A 124 5.62 7.05 3.30
CA ALA A 124 6.29 7.27 2.02
C ALA A 124 6.47 8.77 1.72
N TYR A 125 5.48 9.59 2.05
CA TYR A 125 5.56 11.05 1.95
C TYR A 125 6.60 11.62 2.93
N ASP A 126 6.59 11.17 4.18
CA ASP A 126 7.56 11.60 5.19
C ASP A 126 8.99 11.25 4.78
N PHE A 127 9.18 10.06 4.18
CA PHE A 127 10.46 9.67 3.59
C PHE A 127 10.89 10.59 2.46
N ARG A 128 9.95 10.95 1.57
CA ARG A 128 10.22 11.88 0.47
C ARG A 128 10.67 13.25 0.99
N LEU A 129 10.01 13.75 2.03
CA LEU A 129 10.40 15.00 2.70
C LEU A 129 11.78 14.89 3.36
N TRP A 130 12.06 13.78 4.02
CA TRP A 130 13.34 13.55 4.68
C TRP A 130 14.50 13.45 3.69
N LEU A 131 14.33 12.73 2.57
CA LEU A 131 15.31 12.70 1.48
C LEU A 131 15.54 14.08 0.85
N ALA A 132 14.53 14.96 0.83
CA ALA A 132 14.72 16.32 0.34
C ALA A 132 15.57 17.18 1.31
N ALA A 133 15.57 16.83 2.60
CA ALA A 133 16.35 17.49 3.64
C ALA A 133 17.75 16.88 3.86
N SER A 134 17.95 15.60 3.48
CA SER A 134 19.21 14.85 3.60
C SER A 134 19.83 14.56 2.23
N PRO A 135 21.05 15.02 1.91
CA PRO A 135 21.64 14.88 0.58
C PRO A 135 22.24 13.48 0.28
N ASP A 136 22.09 12.49 1.16
CA ASP A 136 22.64 11.15 0.92
C ASP A 136 21.70 10.34 0.01
N PRO A 137 22.11 10.02 -1.24
CA PRO A 137 21.29 9.24 -2.17
C PRO A 137 21.18 7.75 -1.81
N GLU A 138 22.00 7.25 -0.88
CA GLU A 138 21.93 5.85 -0.42
C GLU A 138 21.02 5.68 0.81
N CYS A 139 20.45 6.77 1.31
CA CYS A 139 19.55 6.76 2.46
C CYS A 139 18.32 5.87 2.22
N ARG A 140 18.07 4.95 3.14
CA ARG A 140 16.96 3.98 3.06
C ARG A 140 15.80 4.39 3.95
N VAL A 141 14.60 3.94 3.61
CA VAL A 141 13.41 4.11 4.47
C VAL A 141 13.66 3.59 5.89
N CYS A 142 14.34 2.45 6.04
CA CYS A 142 14.62 1.86 7.35
C CYS A 142 15.58 2.68 8.22
N GLU A 143 16.30 3.64 7.65
CA GLU A 143 17.22 4.55 8.35
C GLU A 143 16.51 5.84 8.80
N MET A 144 15.24 6.03 8.42
CA MET A 144 14.47 7.18 8.89
C MET A 144 14.35 7.19 10.41
N PRO A 145 14.49 8.36 11.05
CA PRO A 145 14.29 8.47 12.49
C PRO A 145 12.87 8.08 12.87
N SER A 146 12.75 7.15 13.80
CA SER A 146 11.46 6.75 14.38
C SER A 146 10.86 7.94 15.14
N GLY A 147 9.65 8.37 14.78
CA GLY A 147 9.00 9.52 15.42
C GLY A 147 9.20 10.86 14.70
N THR A 148 9.66 10.85 13.45
CA THR A 148 9.64 12.06 12.61
C THR A 148 8.21 12.41 12.22
N GLN A 149 7.46 13.00 13.16
CA GLN A 149 6.22 13.69 12.86
C GLN A 149 6.60 14.98 12.13
N HIS A 150 6.81 14.90 10.82
CA HIS A 150 6.70 16.11 10.02
C HIS A 150 5.21 16.46 10.06
N GLU A 151 4.86 17.59 10.67
CA GLU A 151 3.53 18.17 10.55
C GLU A 151 3.20 18.15 9.06
N ALA A 152 2.25 17.28 8.70
CA ALA A 152 1.80 17.11 7.33
C ALA A 152 1.63 18.51 6.74
N SER A 153 2.23 18.74 5.57
CA SER A 153 1.89 19.92 4.77
C SER A 153 0.37 20.05 4.79
N ALA A 154 -0.16 21.19 5.24
CA ALA A 154 -1.59 21.43 5.50
C ALA A 154 -2.51 21.21 4.27
N THR A 155 -1.96 20.74 3.16
CA THR A 155 -2.59 20.65 1.84
C THR A 155 -2.84 19.22 1.36
N ILE A 156 -2.07 18.20 1.79
CA ILE A 156 -2.23 16.82 1.31
C ILE A 156 -3.00 15.94 2.31
N ASN A 157 -4.21 15.54 1.93
CA ASN A 157 -5.02 14.61 2.72
C ASN A 157 -4.75 13.17 2.26
N VAL A 158 -3.73 12.55 2.86
CA VAL A 158 -3.30 11.18 2.53
C VAL A 158 -4.41 10.15 2.71
N SER A 159 -5.23 10.31 3.75
CA SER A 159 -6.39 9.45 4.00
C SER A 159 -7.40 9.48 2.85
N GLU A 160 -7.64 10.65 2.26
CA GLU A 160 -8.52 10.78 1.09
C GLU A 160 -7.90 10.15 -0.16
N ILE A 161 -6.58 10.26 -0.34
CA ILE A 161 -5.86 9.57 -1.43
C ILE A 161 -6.02 8.04 -1.28
N ALA A 162 -5.82 7.49 -0.08
CA ALA A 162 -6.02 6.08 0.19
C ALA A 162 -7.46 5.64 -0.11
N HIS A 163 -8.45 6.45 0.32
CA HIS A 163 -9.86 6.19 0.06
C HIS A 163 -10.20 6.20 -1.43
N HIS A 164 -9.64 7.14 -2.19
CA HIS A 164 -9.80 7.22 -3.64
C HIS A 164 -9.26 5.96 -4.32
N ARG A 165 -8.04 5.51 -3.97
CA ARG A 165 -7.42 4.28 -4.50
C ARG A 165 -8.28 3.05 -4.23
N ILE A 166 -8.83 2.92 -3.03
CA ILE A 166 -9.73 1.81 -2.66
C ILE A 166 -11.06 1.89 -3.44
N LYS A 167 -11.63 3.09 -3.61
CA LYS A 167 -12.83 3.29 -4.44
C LYS A 167 -12.59 2.90 -5.90
N SER A 168 -11.45 3.27 -6.49
CA SER A 168 -11.07 2.88 -7.84
C SER A 168 -11.00 1.36 -7.99
N ALA A 169 -10.45 0.66 -6.99
CA ALA A 169 -10.43 -0.79 -7.00
C ALA A 169 -11.82 -1.44 -6.94
N VAL A 170 -12.73 -0.91 -6.11
CA VAL A 170 -14.12 -1.39 -6.05
C VAL A 170 -14.85 -1.14 -7.36
N PHE A 171 -14.67 0.05 -7.95
CA PHE A 171 -15.27 0.42 -9.22
C PHE A 171 -14.80 -0.49 -10.35
N LEU A 172 -13.48 -0.68 -10.50
CA LEU A 172 -12.92 -1.54 -11.53
C LEU A 172 -13.39 -2.99 -11.40
N ASP A 173 -13.48 -3.51 -10.18
CA ASP A 173 -14.03 -4.85 -9.95
C ASP A 173 -15.51 -4.95 -10.29
N SER A 174 -16.30 -3.89 -10.11
CA SER A 174 -17.71 -3.93 -10.52
C SER A 174 -17.87 -3.94 -12.04
N VAL A 175 -17.11 -3.11 -12.76
CA VAL A 175 -17.18 -3.04 -14.22
C VAL A 175 -16.77 -4.36 -14.87
N MET A 176 -15.76 -5.06 -14.33
CA MET A 176 -15.26 -6.31 -14.88
C MET A 176 -16.13 -7.55 -14.60
N LEU A 177 -17.18 -7.42 -13.78
CA LEU A 177 -18.12 -8.51 -13.49
C LEU A 177 -19.35 -8.49 -14.41
N ASP A 178 -19.51 -7.42 -15.20
CA ASP A 178 -20.66 -7.20 -16.09
C ASP A 178 -20.39 -7.62 -17.56
N ASP A 179 -19.19 -8.15 -17.86
CA ASP A 179 -18.75 -8.66 -19.17
C ASP A 179 -18.76 -10.21 -19.23
#